data_AF-A0A3B1A7T4-F1
#
_entry.id   AF-A0A3B1A7T4-F1
#
_cell.length_a   1.000
_cell.length_b   1.000
_cell.length_c   1.000
_cell.angle_alpha   90.00
_cell.angle_beta   90.00
_cell.angle_gamma   90.00
#
_symmetry.space_group_name_H-M   'P 1'
#
loop_
_entity.id
_entity.type
_entity.pdbx_description
1 polymer ?
#
loop_
_entity_poly.entity_id
_entity_poly.type
_entity_poly.pdbx_seq_one_letter_code
_entity_poly.pdbx_strand_id
1 'polypeptide(L)'
;MTDIGELVAVSNIADDKEKCPFCPGKNLDDCKAKKSEPVNKVVSKPSQLNCTPLKPKGDFSYTTAKHHLISAKQCYAKLRRCVRMGSMAGYDINDPPNGIALPTVANNLRYTIGGAVKKKYGKLSPDEKKQVSFAVMRTEKAQWHVGHHAVTVELCENWADEEEDAPWRRGHQVSYDNEVVAQLLKILSTYNTPAPCDDTKPDKFKSDMDDLSAKIKNKLNKFGMAKPAESSPYFVSRLAYDFAVEGSEEDEEESW
;
A
#
# COMPACT_ATOMS: atom_id res chain seq x y z
N MET A 1 16.82 13.71 -12.94
CA MET A 1 15.64 12.92 -12.57
C MET A 1 15.03 13.61 -11.37
N THR A 2 13.81 14.13 -11.50
CA THR A 2 13.06 14.77 -10.41
C THR A 2 12.83 13.74 -9.30
N ASP A 3 13.10 14.11 -8.04
CA ASP A 3 12.87 13.22 -6.89
C ASP A 3 11.36 12.93 -6.76
N ILE A 4 10.96 11.74 -6.30
CA ILE A 4 9.56 11.43 -6.00
C ILE A 4 9.00 12.44 -4.99
N GLY A 5 9.81 12.91 -4.03
CA GLY A 5 9.44 13.98 -3.12
C GLY A 5 9.04 15.27 -3.84
N GLU A 6 9.81 15.67 -4.85
CA GLU A 6 9.49 16.85 -5.68
C GLU A 6 8.19 16.64 -6.48
N LEU A 7 7.95 15.44 -7.02
CA LEU A 7 6.71 15.14 -7.75
C LEU A 7 5.47 15.09 -6.83
N VAL A 8 5.64 14.59 -5.61
CA VAL A 8 4.60 14.61 -4.56
C VAL A 8 4.29 16.06 -4.20
N ALA A 9 5.30 16.89 -3.94
CA ALA A 9 5.13 18.29 -3.63
C ALA A 9 4.39 19.03 -4.76
N VAL A 10 4.77 18.82 -6.02
CA VAL A 10 4.08 19.39 -7.20
C VAL A 10 2.62 18.95 -7.28
N SER A 11 2.33 17.67 -7.01
CA SER A 11 0.96 17.14 -7.04
C SER A 11 0.11 17.56 -5.84
N ASN A 12 0.76 18.05 -4.79
CA ASN A 12 0.15 18.57 -3.56
C ASN A 12 0.14 20.10 -3.50
N ILE A 13 0.65 20.81 -4.52
CA ILE A 13 0.47 22.26 -4.63
C ILE A 13 -1.00 22.53 -4.38
N ALA A 14 -1.27 23.31 -3.34
CA ALA A 14 -2.63 23.60 -2.92
C ALA A 14 -3.36 24.21 -4.12
N ASP A 15 -4.25 23.43 -4.72
CA ASP A 15 -5.37 23.99 -5.44
C ASP A 15 -6.03 24.98 -4.46
N ASP A 16 -6.33 26.20 -4.91
CA ASP A 16 -7.24 27.05 -4.14
C ASP A 16 -8.43 26.19 -3.73
N LYS A 17 -8.89 26.27 -2.47
CA LYS A 17 -9.98 25.41 -1.95
C LYS A 17 -11.22 25.47 -2.83
N GLU A 18 -11.32 26.52 -3.63
CA GLU A 18 -12.31 26.79 -4.65
C GLU A 18 -12.06 26.14 -6.01
N LYS A 19 -11.05 25.28 -6.24
CA LYS A 19 -10.77 24.67 -7.57
C LYS A 19 -11.14 23.19 -7.63
N CYS A 20 -11.66 22.77 -8.78
CA CYS A 20 -12.05 21.38 -9.05
C CYS A 20 -10.80 20.50 -9.25
N PRO A 21 -10.63 19.39 -8.50
CA PRO A 21 -9.43 18.55 -8.62
C PRO A 21 -9.32 17.79 -9.95
N PHE A 22 -10.44 17.66 -10.69
CA PHE A 22 -10.49 17.10 -12.05
C PHE A 22 -10.30 18.15 -13.15
N CYS A 23 -10.52 19.43 -12.83
CA CYS A 23 -10.57 20.53 -13.77
C CYS A 23 -9.86 21.74 -13.16
N PRO A 24 -8.53 21.89 -13.37
CA PRO A 24 -7.79 23.04 -12.83
C PRO A 24 -8.36 24.40 -13.28
N GLY A 25 -9.04 24.44 -14.43
CA GLY A 25 -9.70 25.65 -14.96
C GLY A 25 -11.10 25.96 -14.39
N LYS A 26 -11.71 25.08 -13.58
CA LYS A 26 -13.05 25.30 -13.00
C LYS A 26 -12.98 25.48 -11.49
N ASN A 27 -13.93 26.25 -10.97
CA ASN A 27 -14.11 26.27 -9.53
C ASN A 27 -14.79 24.98 -9.04
N LEU A 28 -14.53 24.59 -7.79
CA LEU A 28 -15.11 23.45 -7.11
C LEU A 28 -16.63 23.59 -7.05
N ASP A 29 -17.13 24.81 -6.89
CA ASP A 29 -18.56 25.07 -6.83
C ASP A 29 -19.29 24.80 -8.14
N ASP A 30 -18.58 24.94 -9.25
CA ASP A 30 -19.07 24.64 -10.60
C ASP A 30 -18.98 23.14 -10.93
N CYS A 31 -18.40 22.32 -10.04
CA CYS A 31 -18.28 20.88 -10.23
C CYS A 31 -19.51 20.15 -9.72
N LYS A 32 -20.27 19.51 -10.61
CA LYS A 32 -21.52 18.80 -10.27
C LYS A 32 -21.29 17.54 -9.42
N ALA A 33 -20.09 16.97 -9.45
CA ALA A 33 -19.67 15.82 -8.64
C ALA A 33 -19.14 16.23 -7.25
N LYS A 34 -19.21 17.52 -6.88
CA LYS A 34 -18.77 17.96 -5.55
C LYS A 34 -19.60 17.29 -4.46
N LYS A 35 -18.93 16.78 -3.43
CA LYS A 35 -19.59 16.40 -2.17
C LYS A 35 -19.81 17.64 -1.32
N SER A 36 -20.86 17.62 -0.50
CA SER A 36 -21.21 18.73 0.40
C SER A 36 -20.15 19.01 1.46
N GLU A 37 -19.34 18.01 1.81
CA GLU A 37 -18.26 18.14 2.79
C GLU A 37 -16.90 17.74 2.20
N PRO A 38 -15.84 18.55 2.41
CA PRO A 38 -14.50 18.20 2.00
C PRO A 38 -13.96 17.01 2.83
N VAL A 39 -13.16 16.15 2.19
CA VAL A 39 -12.46 15.09 2.91
C VAL A 39 -11.26 15.68 3.65
N ASN A 40 -11.35 15.71 4.97
CA ASN A 40 -10.31 16.20 5.88
C ASN A 40 -9.53 15.07 6.58
N LYS A 41 -9.87 13.80 6.30
CA LYS A 41 -9.17 12.65 6.89
C LYS A 41 -9.24 11.42 6.00
N VAL A 42 -8.16 10.66 5.98
CA VAL A 42 -8.13 9.29 5.44
C VAL A 42 -8.06 8.33 6.61
N VAL A 43 -9.06 7.45 6.73
CA VAL A 43 -9.09 6.44 7.79
C VAL A 43 -8.76 5.07 7.19
N SER A 44 -7.66 4.47 7.64
CA SER A 44 -7.33 3.09 7.33
C SER A 44 -8.14 2.14 8.22
N LYS A 45 -9.01 1.34 7.60
CA LYS A 45 -9.87 0.35 8.24
C LYS A 45 -9.60 -1.05 7.69
N PRO A 46 -8.46 -1.67 8.02
CA PRO A 46 -8.12 -3.03 7.60
C PRO A 46 -9.21 -4.07 7.82
N SER A 47 -10.02 -3.92 8.88
CA SER A 47 -11.13 -4.83 9.18
C SER A 47 -12.16 -4.91 8.06
N GLN A 48 -12.41 -3.81 7.34
CA GLN A 48 -13.41 -3.68 6.26
C GLN A 48 -12.95 -4.28 4.92
N LEU A 49 -11.65 -4.51 4.75
CA LEU A 49 -11.10 -5.16 3.56
C LEU A 49 -11.61 -6.60 3.36
N ASN A 50 -12.21 -7.20 4.39
CA ASN A 50 -12.83 -8.54 4.31
C ASN A 50 -11.93 -9.64 3.69
N CYS A 51 -10.60 -9.51 3.83
CA CYS A 51 -9.69 -10.53 3.34
C CYS A 51 -9.95 -11.86 4.07
N THR A 52 -10.00 -12.95 3.32
CA THR A 52 -10.09 -14.30 3.88
C THR A 52 -8.80 -14.63 4.63
N PRO A 53 -8.85 -14.97 5.93
CA PRO A 53 -7.65 -15.32 6.69
C PRO A 53 -6.90 -16.50 6.09
N LEU A 54 -5.57 -16.45 6.12
CA LEU A 54 -4.73 -17.59 5.78
C LEU A 54 -4.84 -18.65 6.89
N LYS A 55 -4.76 -19.91 6.49
CA LYS A 55 -4.78 -21.06 7.40
C LYS A 55 -3.35 -21.56 7.57
N PRO A 56 -2.77 -21.55 8.77
CA PRO A 56 -1.40 -21.99 8.98
C PRO A 56 -1.14 -23.41 8.45
N LYS A 57 -0.12 -23.55 7.59
CA LYS A 57 0.27 -24.83 6.97
C LYS A 57 1.64 -25.38 7.43
N GLY A 58 2.40 -24.62 8.22
CA GLY A 58 3.78 -24.95 8.60
C GLY A 58 4.06 -24.94 10.09
N ASP A 59 5.34 -25.17 10.43
CA ASP A 59 5.82 -25.36 11.81
C ASP A 59 5.76 -24.09 12.67
N PHE A 60 5.64 -22.92 12.04
CA PHE A 60 5.57 -21.65 12.73
C PHE A 60 4.14 -21.11 12.76
N SER A 61 3.66 -20.81 13.96
CA SER A 61 2.43 -20.06 14.14
C SER A 61 2.58 -18.63 13.65
N TYR A 62 1.59 -18.13 12.93
CA TYR A 62 1.47 -16.74 12.50
C TYR A 62 -0.01 -16.31 12.55
N THR A 63 -0.29 -15.02 12.34
CA THR A 63 -1.66 -14.52 12.13
C THR A 63 -1.78 -13.84 10.77
N THR A 64 -3.00 -13.56 10.32
CA THR A 64 -3.22 -12.88 9.03
C THR A 64 -3.45 -11.39 9.22
N ALA A 65 -2.70 -10.58 8.48
CA ALA A 65 -3.02 -9.18 8.27
C ALA A 65 -4.01 -9.04 7.12
N LYS A 66 -5.03 -8.20 7.31
CA LYS A 66 -5.81 -7.63 6.22
C LYS A 66 -5.06 -6.40 5.73
N HIS A 67 -4.41 -6.49 4.58
CA HIS A 67 -3.44 -5.52 4.12
C HIS A 67 -3.97 -4.71 2.94
N HIS A 68 -3.86 -3.39 3.00
CA HIS A 68 -4.20 -2.51 1.87
C HIS A 68 -3.18 -2.64 0.75
N LEU A 69 -3.64 -2.83 -0.49
CA LEU A 69 -2.78 -2.89 -1.67
C LEU A 69 -2.11 -1.53 -1.95
N ILE A 70 -2.89 -0.45 -1.85
CA ILE A 70 -2.35 0.92 -1.82
C ILE A 70 -2.33 1.36 -0.36
N SER A 71 -1.15 1.65 0.20
CA SER A 71 -1.07 2.09 1.59
C SER A 71 -1.90 3.36 1.79
N ALA A 72 -2.92 3.30 2.65
CA ALA A 72 -3.71 4.47 3.00
C ALA A 72 -2.83 5.62 3.53
N LYS A 73 -1.80 5.29 4.35
CA LYS A 73 -0.90 6.27 4.96
C LYS A 73 0.33 6.58 4.10
N GLN A 74 1.03 5.57 3.59
CA GLN A 74 2.32 5.78 2.95
C GLN A 74 2.23 6.19 1.48
N CYS A 75 1.06 6.02 0.85
CA CYS A 75 0.84 6.30 -0.57
C CYS A 75 -0.36 7.22 -0.80
N TYR A 76 -1.58 6.78 -0.44
CA TYR A 76 -2.81 7.46 -0.81
C TYR A 76 -2.96 8.83 -0.12
N ALA A 77 -2.85 8.89 1.21
CA ALA A 77 -2.97 10.14 1.97
C ALA A 77 -1.85 11.15 1.67
N LYS A 78 -0.70 10.71 1.13
CA LYS A 78 0.37 11.61 0.68
C LYS A 78 0.01 12.40 -0.56
N LEU A 79 -0.97 11.96 -1.36
CA LEU A 79 -1.37 12.61 -2.59
C LEU A 79 -2.76 13.21 -2.41
N ARG A 80 -2.83 14.45 -1.92
CA ARG A 80 -4.07 15.09 -1.48
C ARG A 80 -5.09 15.24 -2.59
N ARG A 81 -4.62 15.58 -3.80
CA ARG A 81 -5.45 15.63 -5.00
C ARG A 81 -6.08 14.27 -5.32
N CYS A 82 -5.32 13.17 -5.17
CA CYS A 82 -5.82 11.81 -5.34
C CYS A 82 -6.95 11.49 -4.35
N VAL A 83 -6.81 11.89 -3.08
CA VAL A 83 -7.84 11.71 -2.05
C VAL A 83 -9.13 12.47 -2.39
N ARG A 84 -9.03 13.73 -2.84
CA ARG A 84 -10.18 14.54 -3.24
C ARG A 84 -10.90 13.93 -4.45
N MET A 85 -10.14 13.52 -5.47
CA MET A 85 -10.67 12.85 -6.66
C MET A 85 -11.37 11.53 -6.29
N GLY A 86 -10.75 10.71 -5.44
CA GLY A 86 -11.33 9.45 -4.98
C GLY A 86 -12.62 9.65 -4.21
N SER A 87 -12.69 10.68 -3.35
CA SER A 87 -13.93 11.00 -2.65
C SER A 87 -15.08 11.36 -3.60
N MET A 88 -14.81 12.21 -4.59
CA MET A 88 -15.81 12.62 -5.59
C MET A 88 -16.21 11.46 -6.52
N ALA A 89 -15.26 10.56 -6.83
CA ALA A 89 -15.49 9.37 -7.65
C ALA A 89 -16.08 8.17 -6.87
N GLY A 90 -16.32 8.29 -5.57
CA GLY A 90 -16.84 7.20 -4.74
C GLY A 90 -15.85 6.04 -4.57
N TYR A 91 -14.55 6.28 -4.67
CA TYR A 91 -13.51 5.31 -4.35
C TYR A 91 -13.31 5.22 -2.83
N ASP A 92 -13.54 4.04 -2.24
CA ASP A 92 -13.20 3.75 -0.84
C ASP A 92 -11.96 2.85 -0.77
N ILE A 93 -10.87 3.40 -0.22
CA ILE A 93 -9.61 2.68 0.00
C ILE A 93 -9.79 1.43 0.89
N ASN A 94 -10.88 1.35 1.66
CA ASN A 94 -11.20 0.24 2.55
C ASN A 94 -12.10 -0.83 1.92
N ASP A 95 -12.50 -0.66 0.66
CA ASP A 95 -13.31 -1.66 -0.04
C ASP A 95 -12.57 -3.01 -0.17
N PRO A 96 -13.29 -4.16 -0.12
CA PRO A 96 -12.66 -5.47 -0.17
C PRO A 96 -11.69 -5.75 -1.32
N PRO A 97 -11.93 -5.27 -2.57
CA PRO A 97 -10.97 -5.43 -3.66
C PRO A 97 -9.60 -4.79 -3.40
N ASN A 98 -9.54 -3.74 -2.56
CA ASN A 98 -8.32 -3.02 -2.20
C ASN A 98 -7.47 -3.77 -1.14
N GLY A 99 -7.89 -4.99 -0.76
CA GLY A 99 -7.25 -5.80 0.26
C GLY A 99 -6.59 -7.08 -0.24
N ILE A 100 -5.56 -7.51 0.50
CA ILE A 100 -4.95 -8.84 0.41
C ILE A 100 -4.68 -9.40 1.82
N ALA A 101 -4.74 -10.72 1.96
CA ALA A 101 -4.38 -11.42 3.18
C ALA A 101 -2.89 -11.74 3.17
N LEU A 102 -2.15 -11.34 4.20
CA LEU A 102 -0.71 -11.61 4.32
C LEU A 102 -0.36 -12.23 5.68
N PRO A 103 0.58 -13.20 5.73
CA PRO A 103 1.07 -13.71 7.00
C PRO A 103 1.83 -12.62 7.77
N THR A 104 1.59 -12.54 9.07
CA THR A 104 2.21 -11.54 9.94
C THR A 104 2.37 -12.05 11.39
N VAL A 105 3.03 -11.24 12.20
CA VAL A 105 3.22 -11.48 13.63
C VAL A 105 1.95 -11.18 14.40
N ALA A 106 1.70 -11.96 15.46
CA ALA A 106 0.71 -11.59 16.48
C ALA A 106 1.41 -11.39 17.84
N ASN A 107 0.95 -10.41 18.61
CA ASN A 107 1.55 -10.06 19.90
C ASN A 107 1.44 -11.18 20.96
N ASN A 108 0.48 -12.08 20.80
CA ASN A 108 0.26 -13.25 21.63
C ASN A 108 1.06 -14.49 21.20
N LEU A 109 1.69 -14.48 20.01
CA LEU A 109 2.47 -15.61 19.52
C LEU A 109 3.91 -15.60 20.06
N ARG A 110 4.42 -16.79 20.35
CA ARG A 110 5.81 -17.04 20.72
C ARG A 110 6.38 -18.10 19.78
N TYR A 111 7.58 -17.84 19.28
CA TYR A 111 8.26 -18.65 18.28
C TYR A 111 9.32 -19.49 18.97
N THR A 112 9.41 -20.76 18.61
CA THR A 112 10.42 -21.70 19.10
C THR A 112 11.54 -21.82 18.07
N ILE A 113 12.77 -21.43 18.44
CA ILE A 113 13.96 -21.61 17.61
C ILE A 113 14.97 -22.49 18.37
N GLY A 114 15.56 -23.48 17.70
CA GLY A 114 16.64 -24.31 18.27
C GLY A 114 16.26 -25.15 19.50
N GLY A 115 15.00 -25.56 19.63
CA GLY A 115 14.56 -26.53 20.63
C GLY A 115 14.23 -26.02 22.05
N ALA A 116 14.52 -24.76 22.41
CA ALA A 116 14.35 -24.34 23.82
C ALA A 116 13.82 -22.92 24.08
N VAL A 117 13.44 -22.13 23.07
CA VAL A 117 13.20 -20.70 23.32
C VAL A 117 11.88 -20.21 22.72
N LYS A 118 10.86 -19.97 23.55
CA LYS A 118 9.59 -19.29 23.19
C LYS A 118 9.72 -17.75 23.31
N LYS A 119 10.33 -17.10 22.33
CA LYS A 119 10.47 -15.63 22.27
C LYS A 119 9.32 -14.99 21.48
N LYS A 120 8.94 -13.75 21.84
CA LYS A 120 8.11 -12.90 20.96
C LYS A 120 8.92 -12.53 19.71
N TYR A 121 8.27 -12.36 18.55
CA TYR A 121 8.97 -12.02 17.29
C TYR A 121 9.89 -10.80 17.43
N GLY A 122 9.46 -9.75 18.12
CA GLY A 122 10.29 -8.54 18.35
C GLY A 122 11.58 -8.78 19.14
N LYS A 123 11.68 -9.89 19.88
CA LYS A 123 12.85 -10.30 20.68
C LYS A 123 13.75 -11.32 19.96
N LEU A 124 13.39 -11.73 18.76
CA LEU A 124 14.24 -12.55 17.91
C LEU A 124 15.37 -11.70 17.30
N SER A 125 16.55 -12.31 17.15
CA SER A 125 17.65 -11.75 16.35
C SER A 125 17.23 -11.57 14.88
N PRO A 126 17.96 -10.78 14.08
CA PRO A 126 17.70 -10.66 12.65
C PRO A 126 17.64 -12.03 11.95
N ASP A 127 18.59 -12.93 12.24
CA ASP A 127 18.64 -14.26 11.63
C ASP A 127 17.47 -15.15 12.09
N GLU A 128 17.11 -15.11 13.37
CA GLU A 128 15.94 -15.82 13.90
C GLU A 128 14.64 -15.31 13.24
N LYS A 129 14.51 -14.01 12.99
CA LYS A 129 13.35 -13.42 12.26
C LYS A 129 13.31 -13.87 10.81
N LYS A 130 14.47 -13.89 10.15
CA LYS A 130 14.62 -14.39 8.78
C LYS A 130 14.17 -15.85 8.70
N GLN A 131 14.68 -16.71 9.58
CA GLN A 131 14.30 -18.13 9.64
C GLN A 131 12.79 -18.32 9.77
N VAL A 132 12.13 -17.63 10.72
CA VAL A 132 10.68 -17.71 10.91
C VAL A 132 9.93 -17.22 9.68
N SER A 133 10.23 -16.01 9.22
CA SER A 133 9.50 -15.38 8.12
C SER A 133 9.66 -16.15 6.80
N PHE A 134 10.85 -16.68 6.52
CA PHE A 134 11.14 -17.45 5.32
C PHE A 134 10.41 -18.78 5.33
N ALA A 135 10.37 -19.48 6.47
CA ALA A 135 9.60 -20.71 6.60
C ALA A 135 8.09 -20.47 6.39
N VAL A 136 7.55 -19.37 6.92
CA VAL A 136 6.14 -19.00 6.67
C VAL A 136 5.92 -18.62 5.20
N MET A 137 6.78 -17.81 4.59
CA MET A 137 6.65 -17.42 3.17
C MET A 137 6.71 -18.64 2.24
N ARG A 138 7.59 -19.61 2.54
CA ARG A 138 7.73 -20.86 1.77
C ARG A 138 6.45 -21.71 1.82
N THR A 139 5.81 -21.80 2.98
CA THR A 139 4.62 -22.63 3.20
C THR A 139 3.32 -21.95 2.76
N GLU A 140 3.19 -20.66 3.05
CA GLU A 140 1.99 -19.88 2.72
C GLU A 140 1.98 -19.33 1.30
N LYS A 141 3.15 -19.30 0.64
CA LYS A 141 3.27 -18.78 -0.72
C LYS A 141 2.77 -17.33 -0.81
N ALA A 142 3.01 -16.56 0.25
CA ALA A 142 2.58 -15.18 0.44
C ALA A 142 3.65 -14.39 1.18
N GLN A 143 3.78 -13.10 0.89
CA GLN A 143 4.83 -12.26 1.48
C GLN A 143 4.63 -12.00 2.97
N TRP A 144 5.72 -12.07 3.73
CA TRP A 144 5.71 -11.75 5.16
C TRP A 144 5.50 -10.25 5.39
N HIS A 145 4.42 -9.91 6.07
CA HIS A 145 4.11 -8.55 6.48
C HIS A 145 4.60 -8.31 7.91
N VAL A 146 5.44 -7.30 8.10
CA VAL A 146 5.83 -6.80 9.43
C VAL A 146 4.83 -5.72 9.84
N GLY A 147 3.76 -6.13 10.53
CA GLY A 147 2.59 -5.28 10.67
C GLY A 147 2.76 -4.00 11.48
N HIS A 148 1.86 -3.02 11.25
CA HIS A 148 1.22 -2.11 12.22
C HIS A 148 -0.03 -1.42 11.60
N HIS A 149 -0.79 -0.68 12.43
CA HIS A 149 -2.26 -0.58 12.58
C HIS A 149 -3.17 0.13 11.56
N ALA A 150 -4.49 -0.08 11.75
CA ALA A 150 -5.56 0.88 11.48
C ALA A 150 -5.21 2.24 12.09
N VAL A 151 -5.24 3.29 11.27
CA VAL A 151 -4.80 4.63 11.64
C VAL A 151 -5.68 5.66 10.97
N THR A 152 -5.94 6.75 11.67
CA THR A 152 -6.53 7.96 11.08
C THR A 152 -5.38 8.88 10.72
N VAL A 153 -5.33 9.30 9.47
CA VAL A 153 -4.45 10.37 9.01
C VAL A 153 -5.30 11.62 8.89
N GLU A 154 -5.05 12.59 9.77
CA GLU A 154 -5.62 13.93 9.64
C GLU A 154 -4.95 14.62 8.44
N LEU A 155 -5.78 15.23 7.60
CA LEU A 155 -5.30 16.09 6.54
C LEU A 155 -5.42 17.53 7.06
N CYS A 156 -4.30 18.24 7.21
CA CYS A 156 -4.30 19.61 7.71
C CYS A 156 -5.11 20.53 6.78
N GLU A 157 -5.81 21.52 7.37
CA GLU A 157 -6.62 22.49 6.60
C GLU A 157 -5.78 23.45 5.77
N ASN A 158 -4.51 23.62 6.15
CA ASN A 158 -3.52 24.43 5.47
C ASN A 158 -2.57 23.51 4.69
N TRP A 159 -2.84 23.39 3.39
CA TRP A 159 -2.28 22.36 2.54
C TRP A 159 -0.85 22.66 2.03
N ALA A 160 -0.12 23.54 2.71
CA ALA A 160 1.26 23.94 2.37
C ALA A 160 2.31 23.54 3.43
N ASP A 161 1.89 23.12 4.63
CA ASP A 161 2.82 22.75 5.69
C ASP A 161 3.18 21.26 5.59
N GLU A 162 4.28 20.98 4.89
CA GLU A 162 5.01 19.71 4.95
C GLU A 162 6.15 19.82 5.98
N GLU A 163 5.84 20.03 7.25
CA GLU A 163 6.83 19.81 8.31
C GLU A 163 6.22 18.99 9.44
N GLU A 164 6.54 17.70 9.45
CA GLU A 164 7.15 17.06 10.62
C GLU A 164 7.67 15.68 10.21
N ASP A 165 8.99 15.63 10.02
CA ASP A 165 9.78 14.46 9.68
C ASP A 165 9.88 13.53 10.91
N ALA A 166 8.77 12.87 11.25
CA ALA A 166 8.72 11.95 12.36
C ALA A 166 8.96 10.49 11.90
N PRO A 167 9.78 9.70 12.62
CA PRO A 167 10.40 8.45 12.16
C PRO A 167 9.44 7.23 12.11
N TRP A 168 8.33 7.33 11.40
CA TRP A 168 7.28 6.30 11.34
C TRP A 168 7.46 5.26 10.21
N ARG A 169 8.70 4.99 9.78
CA ARG A 169 9.00 4.03 8.71
C ARG A 169 9.03 2.59 9.20
N ARG A 170 7.88 1.93 9.39
CA ARG A 170 7.78 0.46 9.33
C ARG A 170 6.40 0.06 8.80
N GLY A 171 6.37 -0.39 7.55
CA GLY A 171 5.15 -0.87 6.91
C GLY A 171 5.39 -1.54 5.56
N HIS A 172 6.27 -0.99 4.71
CA HIS A 172 6.67 -1.55 3.41
C HIS A 172 8.17 -1.41 3.14
N GLN A 173 8.69 -2.07 2.09
CA GLN A 173 9.97 -1.69 1.51
C GLN A 173 9.81 -0.30 0.86
N VAL A 174 10.78 0.61 1.02
CA VAL A 174 10.71 1.97 0.46
C VAL A 174 10.43 1.96 -1.05
N SER A 175 10.96 0.98 -1.77
CA SER A 175 10.70 0.80 -3.21
C SER A 175 9.23 0.49 -3.53
N TYR A 176 8.51 -0.23 -2.66
CA TYR A 176 7.07 -0.49 -2.84
C TYR A 176 6.29 0.82 -2.78
N ASP A 177 6.50 1.60 -1.72
CA ASP A 177 5.78 2.86 -1.52
C ASP A 177 6.08 3.83 -2.66
N ASN A 178 7.34 3.91 -3.08
CA ASN A 178 7.78 4.73 -4.21
C ASN A 178 7.12 4.31 -5.53
N GLU A 179 7.06 3.01 -5.82
CA GLU A 179 6.44 2.49 -7.04
C GLU A 179 4.91 2.74 -7.07
N VAL A 180 4.24 2.59 -5.92
CA VAL A 180 2.81 2.88 -5.83
C VAL A 180 2.56 4.38 -5.98
N VAL A 181 3.34 5.23 -5.31
CA VAL A 181 3.26 6.70 -5.45
C VAL A 181 3.52 7.12 -6.89
N ALA A 182 4.54 6.59 -7.56
CA ALA A 182 4.82 6.88 -8.97
C ALA A 182 3.64 6.54 -9.89
N GLN A 183 2.94 5.44 -9.62
CA GLN A 183 1.74 5.06 -10.38
C GLN A 183 0.54 5.93 -10.08
N LEU A 184 0.33 6.33 -8.83
CA LEU A 184 -0.70 7.29 -8.47
C LEU A 184 -0.45 8.65 -9.15
N LEU A 185 0.80 9.12 -9.17
CA LEU A 185 1.19 10.33 -9.91
C LEU A 185 0.92 10.21 -11.41
N LYS A 186 1.17 9.03 -12.00
CA LYS A 186 0.83 8.75 -13.40
C LYS A 186 -0.68 8.77 -13.66
N ILE A 187 -1.49 8.26 -12.74
CA ILE A 187 -2.96 8.39 -12.82
C ILE A 187 -3.33 9.88 -12.76
N LEU A 188 -2.83 10.62 -11.76
CA LEU A 188 -3.13 12.05 -11.61
C LEU A 188 -2.77 12.88 -12.85
N SER A 189 -1.66 12.56 -13.52
CA SER A 189 -1.23 13.30 -14.71
C SER A 189 -2.18 13.14 -15.90
N THR A 190 -2.96 12.04 -15.98
CA THR A 190 -3.99 11.90 -17.02
C THR A 190 -5.18 12.85 -16.83
N TYR A 191 -5.29 13.48 -15.66
CA TYR A 191 -6.33 14.45 -15.31
C TYR A 191 -5.80 15.90 -15.29
N ASN A 192 -4.62 16.15 -15.85
CA ASN A 192 -4.09 17.51 -16.04
C ASN A 192 -4.51 18.13 -17.39
N THR A 193 -5.51 17.56 -18.07
CA THR A 193 -5.91 18.01 -19.39
C THR A 193 -6.83 19.23 -19.33
N PRO A 194 -6.72 20.19 -20.28
CA PRO A 194 -7.67 21.31 -20.44
C PRO A 194 -9.08 20.89 -20.88
N ALA A 195 -9.27 19.61 -21.23
CA ALA A 195 -10.56 19.09 -21.68
C ALA A 195 -11.64 19.20 -20.59
N PRO A 196 -12.93 19.28 -20.96
CA PRO A 196 -14.02 19.30 -19.99
C PRO A 196 -13.96 18.04 -19.12
N CYS A 197 -13.85 18.21 -17.80
CA CYS A 197 -14.00 17.09 -16.87
C CYS A 197 -15.39 16.47 -17.02
N ASP A 198 -15.45 15.15 -16.88
CA ASP A 198 -16.70 14.46 -16.57
C ASP A 198 -17.13 14.85 -15.16
N ASP A 199 -17.80 16.01 -15.08
CA ASP A 199 -18.21 16.64 -13.84
C ASP A 199 -19.44 15.97 -13.22
N THR A 200 -20.02 14.95 -13.86
CA THR A 200 -21.21 14.26 -13.36
C THR A 200 -20.89 12.94 -12.68
N LYS A 201 -19.95 12.17 -13.23
CA LYS A 201 -19.50 10.89 -12.66
C LYS A 201 -18.06 10.60 -13.10
N PRO A 202 -17.04 10.91 -12.29
CA PRO A 202 -15.66 10.59 -12.63
C PRO A 202 -15.35 9.09 -12.43
N ASP A 203 -16.21 8.21 -12.96
CA ASP A 203 -16.15 6.75 -12.82
C ASP A 203 -14.82 6.19 -13.35
N LYS A 204 -14.23 6.86 -14.36
CA LYS A 204 -12.91 6.51 -14.88
C LYS A 204 -11.83 6.56 -13.80
N PHE A 205 -11.85 7.55 -12.91
CA PHE A 205 -10.83 7.64 -11.85
C PHE A 205 -10.94 6.49 -10.87
N LYS A 206 -12.16 6.11 -10.50
CA LYS A 206 -12.38 4.92 -9.69
C LYS A 206 -11.85 3.68 -10.41
N SER A 207 -12.14 3.52 -11.70
CA SER A 207 -11.63 2.42 -12.51
C SER A 207 -10.10 2.37 -12.53
N ASP A 208 -9.43 3.51 -12.75
CA ASP A 208 -7.96 3.59 -12.78
C ASP A 208 -7.35 3.19 -11.41
N MET A 209 -7.99 3.57 -10.31
CA MET A 209 -7.58 3.18 -8.96
C MET A 209 -7.82 1.69 -8.67
N ASP A 210 -8.96 1.15 -9.10
CA ASP A 210 -9.29 -0.28 -8.97
C ASP A 210 -8.32 -1.13 -9.81
N ASP A 211 -7.96 -0.67 -11.01
CA ASP A 211 -7.00 -1.31 -11.90
C ASP A 211 -5.59 -1.31 -11.30
N LEU A 212 -5.17 -0.22 -10.64
CA LEU A 212 -3.90 -0.19 -9.90
C LEU A 212 -3.90 -1.21 -8.76
N SER A 213 -4.97 -1.26 -7.96
CA SER A 213 -5.12 -2.29 -6.92
C SER A 213 -5.04 -3.70 -7.50
N ALA A 214 -5.76 -3.99 -8.60
CA ALA A 214 -5.73 -5.28 -9.27
C ALA A 214 -4.32 -5.64 -9.77
N LYS A 215 -3.59 -4.68 -10.36
CA LYS A 215 -2.21 -4.86 -10.82
C LYS A 215 -1.27 -5.23 -9.67
N ILE A 216 -1.34 -4.50 -8.56
CA ILE A 216 -0.54 -4.78 -7.36
C ILE A 216 -0.88 -6.17 -6.83
N LYS A 217 -2.17 -6.49 -6.71
CA LYS A 217 -2.63 -7.80 -6.21
C LYS A 217 -2.13 -8.96 -7.07
N ASN A 218 -2.19 -8.82 -8.40
CA ASN A 218 -1.68 -9.81 -9.34
C ASN A 218 -0.18 -10.04 -9.16
N LYS A 219 0.57 -8.97 -8.88
CA LYS A 219 2.01 -9.06 -8.59
C LYS A 219 2.28 -9.73 -7.25
N LEU A 220 1.57 -9.36 -6.19
CA LEU A 220 1.70 -10.03 -4.88
C LEU A 220 1.33 -11.51 -4.95
N ASN A 221 0.32 -11.89 -5.75
CA ASN A 221 -0.06 -13.29 -5.94
C ASN A 221 1.01 -14.10 -6.69
N LYS A 222 1.81 -13.48 -7.56
CA LYS A 222 2.95 -14.13 -8.24
C LYS A 222 4.05 -14.54 -7.27
N PHE A 223 4.11 -13.93 -6.08
CA PHE A 223 5.04 -14.37 -5.02
C PHE A 223 4.87 -15.85 -4.65
N GLY A 224 3.64 -16.37 -4.80
CA GLY A 224 3.32 -17.77 -4.49
C GLY A 224 3.61 -18.77 -5.61
N MET A 225 4.03 -18.31 -6.78
CA MET A 225 4.42 -19.16 -7.91
C MET A 225 5.85 -19.66 -7.73
N ALA A 226 6.36 -20.46 -8.69
CA ALA A 226 7.72 -21.03 -8.63
C ALA A 226 8.82 -19.98 -8.38
N LYS A 227 8.59 -18.70 -8.78
CA LYS A 227 9.58 -17.62 -8.72
C LYS A 227 9.06 -16.41 -7.92
N PRO A 228 9.38 -16.29 -6.62
CA PRO A 228 8.93 -15.16 -5.79
C PRO A 228 9.38 -13.78 -6.32
N ALA A 229 10.49 -13.74 -7.05
CA ALA A 229 11.01 -12.54 -7.73
C ALA A 229 10.02 -11.92 -8.74
N GLU A 230 9.04 -12.68 -9.26
CA GLU A 230 8.01 -12.15 -10.16
C GLU A 230 7.08 -11.13 -9.51
N SER A 231 7.06 -11.09 -8.17
CA SER A 231 6.37 -10.06 -7.40
C SER A 231 7.03 -8.69 -7.51
N SER A 232 8.25 -8.60 -8.06
CA SER A 232 8.94 -7.34 -8.31
C SER A 232 8.09 -6.37 -9.15
N PRO A 233 8.11 -5.07 -8.82
CA PRO A 233 8.88 -4.43 -7.73
C PRO A 233 8.15 -4.39 -6.36
N TYR A 234 7.02 -5.07 -6.22
CA TYR A 234 6.13 -4.95 -5.07
C TYR A 234 6.51 -5.94 -3.96
N PHE A 235 7.39 -5.50 -3.05
CA PHE A 235 7.68 -6.22 -1.81
C PHE A 235 7.19 -5.46 -0.57
N VAL A 236 6.26 -6.05 0.17
CA VAL A 236 5.63 -5.47 1.37
C VAL A 236 6.56 -5.45 2.58
N SER A 237 7.75 -6.06 2.50
CA SER A 237 8.78 -5.96 3.52
C SER A 237 10.16 -6.25 2.94
N ARG A 238 11.22 -5.82 3.66
CA ARG A 238 12.59 -6.18 3.31
C ARG A 238 12.82 -7.70 3.33
N LEU A 239 12.20 -8.41 4.27
CA LEU A 239 12.27 -9.87 4.36
C LEU A 239 11.67 -10.56 3.13
N ALA A 240 10.57 -10.04 2.59
CA ALA A 240 9.97 -10.56 1.36
C ALA A 240 10.87 -10.35 0.14
N TYR A 241 11.56 -9.20 0.07
CA TYR A 241 12.58 -8.93 -0.95
C TYR A 241 13.75 -9.91 -0.82
N ASP A 242 14.34 -10.03 0.38
CA ASP A 242 15.50 -10.91 0.61
C ASP A 242 15.16 -12.39 0.27
N PHE A 243 13.96 -12.86 0.63
CA PHE A 243 13.49 -14.20 0.27
C PHE A 243 13.37 -14.40 -1.24
N ALA A 244 12.91 -13.38 -1.96
CA ALA A 244 12.75 -13.45 -3.40
C ALA A 244 14.07 -13.47 -4.16
N VAL A 245 15.10 -12.82 -3.62
CA VAL A 245 16.46 -12.84 -4.18
C VAL A 245 17.14 -14.17 -3.91
N GLU A 246 17.06 -14.70 -2.69
CA GLU A 246 17.65 -16.01 -2.35
C GLU A 246 17.03 -17.14 -3.16
N GLY A 247 15.71 -17.14 -3.35
CA GLY A 247 15.04 -18.14 -4.18
C GLY A 247 15.36 -18.03 -5.69
N SER A 248 15.85 -16.89 -6.17
CA SER A 248 16.29 -16.77 -7.57
C SER A 248 17.71 -17.29 -7.82
N GLU A 249 18.56 -17.35 -6.79
CA GLU A 249 19.93 -17.88 -6.90
C GLU A 249 19.92 -19.42 -6.89
N GLU A 250 19.01 -20.05 -6.12
CA GLU A 250 18.85 -21.52 -6.07
C GLU A 250 18.35 -22.11 -7.41
N ASP A 251 17.49 -21.37 -8.15
CA ASP A 251 16.95 -21.79 -9.46
C ASP A 251 18.00 -21.76 -10.60
N GLU A 252 19.10 -21.00 -10.45
CA GLU A 252 20.16 -20.92 -11.47
C GLU A 252 21.17 -22.07 -11.35
N GLU A 253 21.39 -22.60 -10.13
CA GLU A 253 22.31 -23.72 -9.90
C GLU A 253 21.76 -25.09 -10.35
N GLU A 254 20.45 -25.31 -10.37
CA GLU A 254 19.84 -26.56 -10.86
C GLU A 254 19.70 -26.62 -12.40
N SER A 255 20.16 -25.60 -13.13
CA SER A 255 20.00 -25.48 -14.59
C SER A 255 21.24 -25.87 -15.44
N TRP A 256 22.29 -26.43 -14.83
CA TRP A 256 23.53 -26.84 -15.50
C TRP A 256 23.78 -28.36 -15.47
#